data_AF-A0A4R5XFE7-F1
#
_entry.id   AF-A0A4R5XFE7-F1
#
_cell.length_a   1.000
_cell.length_b   1.000
_cell.length_c   1.000
_cell.angle_alpha   90.00
_cell.angle_beta   90.00
_cell.angle_gamma   90.00
#
_symmetry.space_group_name_H-M   'P 1'
#
loop_
_entity.id
_entity.type
_entity.pdbx_description
1 polymer ?
#
loop_
_entity_poly.entity_id
_entity_poly.type
_entity_poly.pdbx_seq_one_letter_code
_entity_poly.pdbx_strand_id
1 'polypeptide(L)'
;MSSMNCVNPTCTNRDGVEFTVFMKCGACKKVAYCGRACQKAHWKTHKESCKNMRDAPELPDMDEMGQHLDELNEALFGFHTPVSQRIKLRSLSDGSPESLKAKAFADGLEIAEVIEYGIERFLQTKDKGCVMFNMNYPFMATGPYLRLVWLSRKDVAYTGELTLLRNVTQYDPEHGVIILLALPSADLKSMQCWCFETMFVTET
;
A
#
# COMPACT_ATOMS: atom_id res chain seq x y z
N MET A 1 -3.44 -20.49 10.38
CA MET A 1 -3.59 -21.36 9.19
C MET A 1 -4.95 -21.06 8.59
N SER A 2 -5.01 -20.53 7.38
CA SER A 2 -6.30 -20.18 6.73
C SER A 2 -7.01 -21.48 6.32
N SER A 3 -8.18 -21.74 6.90
CA SER A 3 -9.02 -22.91 6.58
C SER A 3 -9.60 -22.76 5.18
N MET A 4 -9.13 -23.57 4.23
CA MET A 4 -9.64 -23.58 2.86
C MET A 4 -10.95 -24.37 2.81
N ASN A 5 -12.07 -23.72 2.48
CA ASN A 5 -13.40 -24.33 2.45
C ASN A 5 -14.00 -24.31 1.03
N CYS A 6 -15.03 -25.13 0.79
CA CYS A 6 -15.73 -25.14 -0.49
C CYS A 6 -16.60 -23.88 -0.64
N VAL A 7 -16.43 -23.14 -1.75
CA VAL A 7 -17.19 -21.90 -1.99
C VAL A 7 -18.58 -22.11 -2.59
N ASN A 8 -18.92 -23.33 -3.02
CA ASN A 8 -20.27 -23.61 -3.54
C ASN A 8 -21.31 -23.49 -2.39
N PRO A 9 -22.24 -22.52 -2.44
CA PRO A 9 -23.17 -22.27 -1.33
C PRO A 9 -24.16 -23.42 -1.09
N THR A 10 -24.37 -24.28 -2.09
CA THR A 10 -25.26 -25.45 -2.00
C THR A 10 -24.52 -26.74 -1.59
N CYS A 11 -23.23 -26.64 -1.23
CA CYS A 11 -22.45 -27.79 -0.80
C CYS A 11 -22.87 -28.25 0.60
N THR A 12 -23.21 -29.53 0.74
CA THR A 12 -23.50 -30.15 2.04
C THR A 12 -22.24 -30.47 2.86
N ASN A 13 -21.06 -30.40 2.25
CA ASN A 13 -19.76 -30.73 2.87
C ASN A 13 -18.85 -29.49 2.93
N ARG A 14 -19.45 -28.33 3.22
CA ARG A 14 -18.81 -27.01 3.07
C ARG A 14 -17.69 -26.78 4.09
N ASP A 15 -17.88 -27.29 5.31
CA ASP A 15 -16.99 -27.09 6.45
C ASP A 15 -15.90 -28.17 6.59
N GLY A 16 -15.80 -29.04 5.58
CA GLY A 16 -14.80 -30.10 5.54
C GLY A 16 -15.15 -31.29 6.43
N VAL A 17 -14.81 -32.48 5.95
CA VAL A 17 -14.44 -33.57 6.84
C VAL A 17 -12.96 -33.32 7.16
N GLU A 18 -12.46 -33.73 8.33
CA GLU A 18 -11.11 -33.45 8.84
C GLU A 18 -9.94 -33.74 7.85
N PHE A 19 -10.21 -34.43 6.72
CA PHE A 19 -9.24 -34.81 5.69
C PHE A 19 -9.65 -34.46 4.24
N THR A 20 -10.58 -33.52 4.01
CA THR A 20 -11.00 -33.17 2.63
C THR A 20 -9.92 -32.35 1.90
N VAL A 21 -9.40 -32.87 0.79
CA VAL A 21 -8.51 -32.12 -0.11
C VAL A 21 -9.35 -31.23 -1.03
N PHE A 22 -9.15 -29.91 -0.93
CA PHE A 22 -9.85 -28.95 -1.78
C PHE A 22 -9.09 -28.66 -3.08
N MET A 23 -9.84 -28.58 -4.17
CA MET A 23 -9.33 -28.25 -5.50
C MET A 23 -9.59 -26.77 -5.80
N LYS A 24 -8.52 -26.02 -6.07
CA LYS A 24 -8.64 -24.63 -6.52
C LYS A 24 -9.24 -24.56 -7.93
N CYS A 25 -9.95 -23.47 -8.22
CA CYS A 25 -10.37 -23.17 -9.59
C CYS A 25 -9.13 -23.05 -10.50
N GLY A 26 -9.09 -23.83 -11.59
CA GLY A 26 -7.92 -23.82 -12.49
C GLY A 26 -7.68 -22.50 -13.23
N ALA A 27 -8.71 -21.65 -13.34
CA ALA A 27 -8.62 -20.36 -14.02
C ALA A 27 -8.13 -19.24 -13.07
N CYS A 28 -8.91 -18.90 -12.04
CA CYS A 28 -8.54 -17.79 -11.15
C CYS A 28 -7.61 -18.19 -9.99
N LYS A 29 -7.57 -19.48 -9.61
CA LYS A 29 -6.84 -20.01 -8.44
C LYS A 29 -7.18 -19.38 -7.08
N LYS A 30 -8.15 -18.45 -7.01
CA LYS A 30 -8.53 -17.72 -5.79
C LYS A 30 -9.62 -18.40 -4.93
N VAL A 31 -10.41 -19.32 -5.51
CA VAL A 31 -11.46 -20.05 -4.79
C VAL A 31 -11.24 -21.56 -4.85
N ALA A 32 -11.80 -22.29 -3.88
CA ALA A 32 -11.63 -23.73 -3.76
C ALA A 32 -12.97 -24.49 -3.69
N TYR A 33 -12.96 -25.73 -4.14
CA TYR A 33 -14.11 -26.62 -4.18
C TYR A 33 -13.72 -27.99 -3.64
N CYS A 34 -14.63 -28.68 -2.94
CA CYS A 34 -14.40 -30.07 -2.52
C CYS A 34 -14.36 -31.05 -3.71
N GLY A 35 -14.76 -30.62 -4.91
CA GLY A 35 -14.66 -31.41 -6.12
C GLY A 35 -15.29 -30.74 -7.35
N ARG A 36 -15.14 -31.39 -8.51
CA ARG A 36 -15.65 -30.90 -9.80
C ARG A 36 -17.16 -30.68 -9.83
N ALA A 37 -17.93 -31.46 -9.07
CA ALA A 37 -19.38 -31.30 -8.98
C ALA A 37 -19.76 -29.92 -8.40
N CYS A 38 -19.12 -29.53 -7.29
CA CYS A 38 -19.33 -28.22 -6.67
C CYS A 38 -18.82 -27.07 -7.54
N GLN A 39 -17.69 -27.25 -8.24
CA GLN A 39 -17.21 -26.27 -9.20
C GLN A 39 -18.21 -26.05 -10.35
N LYS A 40 -18.75 -27.13 -10.93
CA LYS A 40 -19.73 -27.05 -12.02
C LYS A 40 -21.04 -26.42 -11.56
N ALA A 41 -21.53 -26.79 -10.37
CA ALA A 41 -22.75 -26.23 -9.79
C ALA A 41 -22.60 -24.71 -9.54
N HIS A 42 -21.46 -24.29 -8.99
CA HIS A 42 -21.17 -22.88 -8.73
C HIS A 42 -20.76 -22.09 -9.99
N TRP A 43 -20.49 -22.74 -11.13
CA TRP A 43 -19.91 -22.09 -12.30
C TRP A 43 -20.76 -20.93 -12.84
N LYS A 44 -22.10 -21.06 -12.85
CA LYS A 44 -22.99 -20.02 -13.38
C LYS A 44 -22.81 -18.68 -12.67
N THR A 45 -22.64 -18.69 -11.35
CA THR A 45 -22.43 -17.50 -10.52
C THR A 45 -20.95 -17.13 -10.40
N HIS A 46 -20.05 -18.12 -10.45
CA HIS A 46 -18.61 -17.88 -10.39
C HIS A 46 -18.04 -17.32 -11.69
N LYS A 47 -18.60 -17.60 -12.87
CA LYS A 47 -17.98 -17.31 -14.17
C LYS A 47 -17.53 -15.85 -14.31
N GLU A 48 -18.38 -14.92 -13.92
CA GLU A 48 -18.09 -13.48 -14.01
C GLU A 48 -17.02 -13.06 -13.01
N SER A 49 -17.18 -13.44 -11.74
CA SER A 49 -16.17 -13.18 -10.70
C SER A 49 -14.83 -13.88 -10.97
N CYS A 50 -14.85 -15.04 -11.63
CA CYS A 50 -13.66 -15.80 -12.03
C CYS A 50 -12.81 -15.01 -13.03
N LYS A 51 -13.45 -14.35 -14.00
CA LYS A 51 -12.75 -13.49 -14.97
C LYS A 51 -12.08 -12.33 -14.24
N ASN A 52 -12.82 -11.64 -13.38
CA ASN A 52 -12.31 -10.51 -12.62
C ASN A 52 -11.15 -10.93 -11.70
N MET A 53 -11.26 -12.06 -11.00
CA MET A 53 -10.21 -12.58 -10.12
C MET A 53 -8.97 -13.09 -10.86
N ARG A 54 -9.11 -13.52 -12.13
CA ARG A 54 -8.00 -13.99 -12.96
C ARG A 54 -7.21 -12.81 -13.53
N ASP A 55 -7.92 -11.77 -13.94
CA ASP A 55 -7.33 -10.60 -14.59
C ASP A 55 -6.86 -9.56 -13.53
N ALA A 56 -7.25 -9.74 -12.26
CA ALA A 56 -6.70 -8.99 -11.14
C ALA A 56 -5.20 -9.27 -10.99
N PRO A 57 -4.36 -8.22 -10.83
CA PRO A 57 -2.95 -8.40 -10.50
C PRO A 57 -2.79 -9.32 -9.28
N GLU A 58 -1.79 -10.20 -9.32
CA GLU A 58 -1.43 -10.93 -8.12
C GLU A 58 -0.99 -9.92 -7.06
N LEU A 59 -1.69 -9.91 -5.92
CA LEU A 59 -1.23 -9.15 -4.77
C LEU A 59 0.13 -9.75 -4.39
N PRO A 60 1.21 -8.95 -4.30
CA PRO A 60 2.50 -9.42 -3.80
C PRO A 60 2.31 -10.12 -2.44
N ASP A 61 3.18 -11.10 -2.17
CA ASP A 61 3.12 -11.84 -0.90
C ASP A 61 3.30 -10.88 0.28
N MET A 62 2.76 -11.21 1.45
CA MET A 62 2.86 -10.37 2.66
C MET A 62 4.33 -10.06 3.02
N ASP A 63 5.24 -10.97 2.66
CA ASP A 63 6.70 -10.81 2.83
C ASP A 63 7.31 -9.76 1.87
N GLU A 64 6.73 -9.53 0.69
CA GLU A 64 7.17 -8.49 -0.26
C GLU A 64 6.70 -7.09 0.17
N MET A 65 5.64 -6.99 0.98
CA MET A 65 5.15 -5.70 1.51
C MET A 65 6.09 -5.11 2.58
N GLY A 66 6.79 -5.95 3.35
CA GLY A 66 7.87 -5.53 4.25
C GLY A 66 9.07 -4.96 3.48
N GLN A 67 9.41 -5.57 2.34
CA GLN A 67 10.57 -5.19 1.51
C GLN A 67 10.52 -3.73 1.04
N HIS A 68 9.32 -3.17 0.79
CA HIS A 68 9.17 -1.79 0.33
C HIS A 68 9.64 -0.74 1.34
N LEU A 69 9.42 -1.00 2.64
CA LEU A 69 9.93 -0.15 3.72
C LEU A 69 11.39 -0.51 4.05
N ASP A 70 11.76 -1.79 3.93
CA ASP A 70 13.15 -2.22 4.14
C ASP A 70 14.13 -1.50 3.23
N GLU A 71 13.76 -1.24 1.97
CA GLU A 71 14.57 -0.43 1.05
C GLU A 71 14.75 1.04 1.47
N LEU A 72 13.83 1.57 2.28
CA LEU A 72 13.89 2.94 2.77
C LEU A 72 14.52 3.05 4.16
N ASN A 73 14.62 1.94 4.91
CA ASN A 73 15.03 1.95 6.32
C ASN A 73 16.41 2.56 6.55
N GLU A 74 17.41 2.19 5.76
CA GLU A 74 18.76 2.76 5.90
C GLU A 74 18.75 4.26 5.58
N ALA A 75 18.07 4.70 4.51
CA ALA A 75 17.94 6.11 4.19
C ALA A 75 17.17 6.90 5.27
N LEU A 76 16.09 6.35 5.82
CA LEU A 76 15.24 7.00 6.83
C LEU A 76 15.91 7.06 8.21
N PHE A 77 16.41 5.92 8.67
CA PHE A 77 16.75 5.66 10.07
C PHE A 77 18.23 5.31 10.29
N GLY A 78 19.01 5.20 9.21
CA GLY A 78 20.43 4.90 9.29
C GLY A 78 21.22 6.00 10.02
N PHE A 79 22.28 5.58 10.69
CA PHE A 79 23.24 6.46 11.38
C PHE A 79 24.60 6.52 10.67
N HIS A 80 24.69 5.97 9.45
CA HIS A 80 25.93 5.91 8.66
C HIS A 80 26.38 7.28 8.15
N THR A 81 25.46 8.23 7.95
CA THR A 81 25.75 9.61 7.55
C THR A 81 24.73 10.60 8.13
N PRO A 82 25.04 11.91 8.16
CA PRO A 82 24.09 12.93 8.60
C PRO A 82 22.79 12.91 7.80
N VAL A 83 21.68 13.30 8.43
CA VAL A 83 20.35 13.31 7.80
C VAL A 83 20.31 14.10 6.49
N SER A 84 21.06 15.20 6.37
CA SER A 84 21.15 16.00 5.14
C SER A 84 21.79 15.27 3.96
N GLN A 85 22.54 14.19 4.20
CA GLN A 85 23.12 13.34 3.17
C GLN A 85 22.22 12.14 2.85
N ARG A 86 21.44 11.67 3.84
CA ARG A 86 20.50 10.56 3.68
C ARG A 86 19.18 10.98 3.05
N ILE A 87 18.63 12.11 3.45
CA ILE A 87 17.30 12.58 3.03
C ILE A 87 17.45 13.90 2.28
N LYS A 88 17.26 13.85 0.97
CA LYS A 88 17.34 15.02 0.09
C LYS A 88 15.93 15.47 -0.27
N LEU A 89 15.44 16.50 0.42
CA LEU A 89 14.16 17.11 0.10
C LEU A 89 14.24 17.85 -1.24
N ARG A 90 13.23 17.63 -2.07
CA ARG A 90 13.10 18.20 -3.41
C ARG A 90 11.74 18.87 -3.56
N SER A 91 11.66 19.82 -4.49
CA SER A 91 10.38 20.38 -4.92
C SER A 91 9.88 19.65 -6.15
N LEU A 92 8.59 19.35 -6.21
CA LEU A 92 7.97 18.78 -7.42
C LEU A 92 8.13 19.71 -8.64
N SER A 93 8.35 21.01 -8.40
CA SER A 93 8.52 22.04 -9.42
C SER A 93 9.99 22.36 -9.76
N ASP A 94 10.97 21.66 -9.21
CA ASP A 94 12.39 22.00 -9.47
C ASP A 94 12.92 21.61 -10.86
N GLY A 95 12.11 20.93 -11.67
CA GLY A 95 12.40 20.62 -13.08
C GLY A 95 13.45 19.52 -13.30
N SER A 96 13.99 18.90 -12.26
CA SER A 96 14.93 17.79 -12.42
C SER A 96 14.26 16.53 -12.99
N PRO A 97 15.01 15.64 -13.65
CA PRO A 97 14.48 14.37 -14.15
C PRO A 97 13.76 13.54 -13.08
N GLU A 98 14.28 13.52 -11.85
CA GLU A 98 13.66 12.81 -10.73
C GLU A 98 12.37 13.48 -10.26
N SER A 99 12.33 14.82 -10.20
CA SER A 99 11.10 15.54 -9.85
C SER A 99 10.01 15.42 -10.93
N LEU A 100 10.39 15.31 -12.20
CA LEU A 100 9.43 15.01 -13.28
C LEU A 100 8.82 13.60 -13.10
N LYS A 101 9.63 12.61 -12.69
CA LYS A 101 9.12 11.28 -12.33
C LYS A 101 8.23 11.31 -11.09
N ALA A 102 8.62 12.06 -10.06
CA ALA A 102 7.81 12.23 -8.84
C ALA A 102 6.48 12.91 -9.14
N LYS A 103 6.46 13.92 -10.01
CA LYS A 103 5.24 14.57 -10.49
C LYS A 103 4.36 13.58 -11.24
N ALA A 104 4.90 12.82 -12.20
CA ALA A 104 4.13 11.82 -12.93
C ALA A 104 3.57 10.72 -12.00
N PHE A 105 4.32 10.34 -10.96
CA PHE A 105 3.86 9.41 -9.93
C PHE A 105 2.70 10.00 -9.13
N ALA A 106 2.85 11.25 -8.65
CA ALA A 106 1.81 11.98 -7.91
C ALA A 106 0.52 12.14 -8.74
N ASP A 107 0.65 12.48 -10.02
CA ASP A 107 -0.47 12.65 -10.96
C ASP A 107 -1.20 11.33 -11.24
N GLY A 108 -0.55 10.17 -10.98
CA GLY A 108 -1.12 8.84 -11.13
C GLY A 108 -1.72 8.24 -9.85
N LEU A 109 -1.69 8.96 -8.72
CA LEU A 109 -2.28 8.50 -7.46
C LEU A 109 -3.81 8.60 -7.52
N GLU A 110 -4.49 7.58 -7.01
CA GLU A 110 -5.91 7.68 -6.67
C GLU A 110 -6.03 8.44 -5.35
N ILE A 111 -6.16 9.76 -5.42
CA ILE A 111 -6.09 10.66 -4.26
C ILE A 111 -7.17 10.32 -3.21
N ALA A 112 -8.34 9.84 -3.63
CA ALA A 112 -9.39 9.41 -2.71
C ALA A 112 -8.93 8.24 -1.80
N GLU A 113 -8.28 7.21 -2.36
CA GLU A 113 -7.75 6.08 -1.60
C GLU A 113 -6.64 6.51 -0.63
N VAL A 114 -5.78 7.46 -1.05
CA VAL A 114 -4.71 7.98 -0.20
C VAL A 114 -5.25 8.76 1.00
N ILE A 115 -6.30 9.56 0.77
CA ILE A 115 -7.00 10.30 1.83
C ILE A 115 -7.68 9.33 2.79
N GLU A 116 -8.43 8.36 2.28
CA GLU A 116 -9.13 7.36 3.09
C GLU A 116 -8.14 6.65 4.02
N TYR A 117 -7.00 6.21 3.48
CA TYR A 117 -5.93 5.61 4.27
C TYR A 117 -5.40 6.53 5.37
N GLY A 118 -5.10 7.78 5.01
CA GLY A 118 -4.55 8.76 5.94
C GLY A 118 -5.48 9.03 7.11
N ILE A 119 -6.78 9.20 6.82
CA ILE A 119 -7.83 9.39 7.83
C ILE A 119 -7.93 8.15 8.71
N GLU A 120 -8.00 6.95 8.13
CA GLU A 120 -8.04 5.70 8.91
C GLU A 120 -6.86 5.59 9.87
N ARG A 121 -5.64 5.89 9.41
CA ARG A 121 -4.43 5.83 10.24
C ARG A 121 -4.43 6.87 11.35
N PHE A 122 -4.86 8.10 11.06
CA PHE A 122 -5.04 9.12 12.10
C PHE A 122 -6.09 8.68 13.14
N LEU A 123 -7.24 8.16 12.70
CA LEU A 123 -8.29 7.69 13.61
C LEU A 123 -7.86 6.50 14.47
N GLN A 124 -7.07 5.58 13.92
CA GLN A 124 -6.54 4.40 14.61
C GLN A 124 -5.44 4.77 15.62
N THR A 125 -4.49 5.61 15.20
CA THR A 125 -3.29 5.91 16.01
C THR A 125 -3.47 7.10 16.94
N LYS A 126 -4.43 7.98 16.67
CA LYS A 126 -4.62 9.29 17.31
C LYS A 126 -3.37 10.17 17.26
N ASP A 127 -2.49 9.95 16.28
CA ASP A 127 -1.30 10.77 16.03
C ASP A 127 -1.21 11.13 14.55
N LYS A 128 -0.54 12.24 14.27
CA LYS A 128 -0.30 12.70 12.90
C LYS A 128 0.81 11.88 12.24
N GLY A 129 0.92 11.98 10.93
CA GLY A 129 1.95 11.28 10.16
C GLY A 129 1.87 11.64 8.68
N CYS A 130 2.44 10.79 7.84
CA CYS A 130 2.28 10.90 6.40
C CYS A 130 2.10 9.53 5.74
N VAL A 131 1.44 9.56 4.58
CA VAL A 131 1.39 8.41 3.67
C VAL A 131 2.63 8.45 2.80
N MET A 132 3.49 7.44 2.96
CA MET A 132 4.76 7.34 2.27
C MET A 132 4.71 6.30 1.15
N PHE A 133 5.38 6.62 0.05
CA PHE A 133 5.49 5.76 -1.13
C PHE A 133 6.96 5.54 -1.48
N ASN A 134 7.35 4.27 -1.66
CA ASN A 134 8.60 3.94 -2.34
C ASN A 134 8.36 3.95 -3.87
N MET A 135 8.91 4.93 -4.56
CA MET A 135 8.71 5.17 -6.00
C MET A 135 9.35 4.12 -6.91
N ASN A 136 10.16 3.20 -6.40
CA ASN A 136 10.63 2.03 -7.18
C ASN A 136 9.47 1.11 -7.58
N TYR A 137 8.34 1.21 -6.88
CA TYR A 137 7.17 0.36 -7.07
C TYR A 137 6.01 1.21 -7.59
N PRO A 138 5.29 0.76 -8.64
CA PRO A 138 4.14 1.52 -9.12
C PRO A 138 3.05 1.54 -8.06
N PHE A 139 2.28 2.63 -8.02
CA PHE A 139 1.00 2.62 -7.33
C PHE A 139 0.08 1.61 -8.02
N MET A 140 -0.50 0.67 -7.26
CA MET A 140 -1.46 -0.31 -7.78
C MET A 140 -2.76 -0.18 -7.01
N ALA A 141 -3.77 0.41 -7.65
CA ALA A 141 -5.12 0.65 -7.11
C ALA A 141 -5.95 -0.65 -7.02
N THR A 142 -5.40 -1.71 -6.43
CA THR A 142 -6.11 -2.99 -6.25
C THR A 142 -6.42 -3.23 -4.77
N GLY A 143 -7.11 -2.28 -4.12
CA GLY A 143 -7.79 -2.37 -2.81
C GLY A 143 -6.98 -2.83 -1.58
N PRO A 144 -7.62 -2.86 -0.39
CA PRO A 144 -7.92 -1.63 0.33
C PRO A 144 -6.69 -0.77 0.60
N TYR A 145 -5.47 -1.29 0.86
CA TYR A 145 -4.26 -0.45 1.05
C TYR A 145 -2.94 -1.18 0.78
N LEU A 146 -2.88 -2.04 -0.25
CA LEU A 146 -1.62 -2.70 -0.59
C LEU A 146 -0.58 -1.63 -1.00
N ARG A 147 0.55 -1.55 -0.27
CA ARG A 147 1.73 -0.64 -0.46
C ARG A 147 1.68 0.74 0.17
N LEU A 148 0.58 1.18 0.79
CA LEU A 148 0.59 2.47 1.49
C LEU A 148 1.30 2.33 2.84
N VAL A 149 2.42 3.01 3.02
CA VAL A 149 3.17 3.00 4.28
C VAL A 149 2.75 4.21 5.10
N TRP A 150 2.33 4.00 6.35
CA TRP A 150 2.13 5.10 7.28
C TRP A 150 3.43 5.36 8.03
N LEU A 151 4.01 6.54 7.85
CA LEU A 151 5.15 7.00 8.64
C LEU A 151 4.62 7.91 9.75
N SER A 152 4.66 7.42 10.99
CA SER A 152 4.12 8.17 12.12
C SER A 152 4.94 9.43 12.41
N ARG A 153 4.36 10.43 13.09
CA ARG A 153 5.10 11.63 13.53
C ARG A 153 6.33 11.26 14.37
N LYS A 154 6.24 10.21 15.19
CA LYS A 154 7.38 9.69 15.96
C LYS A 154 8.48 9.15 15.04
N ASP A 155 8.13 8.37 14.02
CA ASP A 155 9.11 7.83 13.08
C ASP A 155 9.74 8.95 12.25
N VAL A 156 8.95 9.94 11.81
CA VAL A 156 9.47 11.14 11.15
C VAL A 156 10.45 11.88 12.07
N ALA A 157 10.12 12.07 13.35
CA ALA A 157 11.03 12.70 14.31
C ALA A 157 12.33 11.89 14.46
N TYR A 158 12.25 10.56 14.43
CA TYR A 158 13.41 9.67 14.53
C TYR A 158 14.36 9.78 13.33
N THR A 159 13.86 10.16 12.14
CA THR A 159 14.74 10.40 10.97
C THR A 159 15.72 11.56 11.18
N GLY A 160 15.37 12.51 12.04
CA GLY A 160 16.08 13.76 12.27
C GLY A 160 15.83 14.87 11.22
N GLU A 161 14.93 14.65 10.26
CA GLU A 161 14.62 15.65 9.23
C GLU A 161 13.54 16.63 9.74
N LEU A 162 13.98 17.86 10.04
CA LEU A 162 13.16 18.86 10.73
C LEU A 162 12.05 19.43 9.85
N THR A 163 12.26 19.51 8.53
CA THR A 163 11.25 20.04 7.60
C THR A 163 10.07 19.06 7.48
N LEU A 164 10.34 17.77 7.35
CA LEU A 164 9.34 16.71 7.37
C LEU A 164 8.60 16.69 8.70
N LEU A 165 9.33 16.75 9.83
CA LEU A 165 8.71 16.79 11.15
C LEU A 165 7.76 17.97 11.31
N ARG A 166 8.17 19.15 10.84
CA ARG A 166 7.33 20.34 10.83
C ARG A 166 6.07 20.10 10.00
N ASN A 167 6.20 19.60 8.78
CA ASN A 167 5.07 19.38 7.87
C ASN A 167 4.03 18.41 8.48
N VAL A 168 4.47 17.26 9.00
CA VAL A 168 3.55 16.28 9.64
C VAL A 168 2.99 16.75 10.98
N THR A 169 3.59 17.76 11.62
CA THR A 169 3.07 18.31 12.88
C THR A 169 2.03 19.40 12.62
N GLN A 170 2.19 20.19 11.56
CA GLN A 170 1.42 21.42 11.34
C GLN A 170 0.14 21.23 10.53
N TYR A 171 0.04 20.23 9.65
CA TYR A 171 -1.16 20.02 8.84
C TYR A 171 -2.39 19.69 9.69
N ASP A 172 -3.58 19.99 9.16
CA ASP A 172 -4.84 19.66 9.81
C ASP A 172 -5.37 18.30 9.30
N PRO A 173 -5.38 17.24 10.13
CA PRO A 173 -5.84 15.92 9.71
C PRO A 173 -7.35 15.85 9.43
N GLU A 174 -8.13 16.87 9.79
CA GLU A 174 -9.55 16.96 9.40
C GLU A 174 -9.75 17.44 7.95
N HIS A 175 -8.73 18.10 7.38
CA HIS A 175 -8.83 18.77 6.07
C HIS A 175 -7.77 18.33 5.07
N GLY A 176 -6.78 17.53 5.48
CA GLY A 176 -5.71 17.10 4.60
C GLY A 176 -4.90 15.92 5.11
N VAL A 177 -4.08 15.38 4.21
CA VAL A 177 -3.08 14.36 4.53
C VAL A 177 -1.75 14.72 3.87
N ILE A 178 -0.65 14.47 4.58
CA ILE A 178 0.70 14.62 4.03
C ILE A 178 1.06 13.37 3.23
N ILE A 179 1.53 13.59 2.00
CA ILE A 179 2.11 12.57 1.13
C ILE A 179 3.63 12.77 1.09
N LEU A 180 4.36 11.67 1.24
CA LEU A 180 5.81 11.60 1.10
C LEU A 180 6.19 10.61 0.00
N LEU A 181 6.62 11.13 -1.15
CA LEU A 181 7.19 10.29 -2.20
C LEU A 181 8.69 10.13 -1.94
N ALA A 182 9.18 8.90 -1.90
CA ALA A 182 10.57 8.58 -1.67
C ALA A 182 11.15 7.78 -2.84
N LEU A 183 12.26 8.25 -3.39
CA LEU A 183 13.05 7.55 -4.40
C LEU A 183 14.42 7.21 -3.80
N PRO A 184 14.66 5.96 -3.37
CA PRO A 184 15.93 5.57 -2.78
C PRO A 184 17.07 5.56 -3.82
N SER A 185 18.30 5.77 -3.35
CA SER A 185 19.51 5.57 -4.15
C SER A 185 19.74 4.08 -4.40
N ALA A 186 20.52 3.76 -5.43
CA ALA A 186 20.82 2.37 -5.79
C ALA A 186 21.49 1.56 -4.67
N ASP A 187 22.20 2.22 -3.74
CA ASP A 187 22.82 1.61 -2.57
C ASP A 187 21.93 1.63 -1.31
N LEU A 188 20.70 2.15 -1.42
CA LEU A 188 19.69 2.29 -0.35
C LEU A 188 20.11 3.16 0.84
N LYS A 189 21.28 3.82 0.77
CA LYS A 189 21.82 4.64 1.87
C LYS A 189 21.31 6.08 1.90
N SER A 190 20.64 6.51 0.84
CA SER A 190 20.03 7.83 0.74
C SER A 190 18.75 7.78 -0.07
N MET A 191 17.95 8.83 -0.03
CA MET A 191 16.77 8.98 -0.84
C MET A 191 16.56 10.44 -1.22
N GLN A 192 15.95 10.63 -2.39
CA GLN A 192 15.31 11.89 -2.74
C GLN A 192 13.85 11.79 -2.34
N CYS A 193 13.29 12.87 -1.79
CA CYS A 193 11.89 12.85 -1.40
C CYS A 193 11.16 14.16 -1.66
N TRP A 194 9.86 14.02 -1.89
CA TRP A 194 8.93 15.11 -2.17
C TRP A 194 7.77 15.02 -1.18
N CYS A 195 7.64 16.04 -0.34
CA CYS A 195 6.62 16.12 0.70
C CYS A 195 5.61 17.20 0.33
N PHE A 196 4.33 16.84 0.25
CA PHE A 196 3.26 17.79 -0.06
C PHE A 196 1.96 17.38 0.64
N GLU A 197 1.09 18.36 0.85
CA GLU A 197 -0.24 18.16 1.42
C GLU A 197 -1.26 18.02 0.30
N THR A 198 -2.16 17.05 0.43
CA THR A 198 -3.40 17.00 -0.34
C THR A 198 -4.56 17.34 0.57
N MET A 199 -5.41 18.27 0.14
CA MET A 199 -6.56 18.73 0.91
C MET A 199 -7.84 18.08 0.40
N PHE A 200 -8.80 17.89 1.30
CA PHE A 200 -10.14 17.43 0.96
C PHE A 200 -11.19 18.28 1.68
N VAL A 201 -12.36 18.40 1.05
CA VAL A 201 -13.50 19.07 1.66
C VAL A 201 -14.36 18.00 2.30
N THR A 202 -14.55 18.06 3.61
CA THR A 202 -15.60 17.29 4.27
C THR A 202 -16.93 17.96 3.96
N GLU A 203 -17.85 17.29 3.25
CA GLU A 203 -19.23 17.76 3.18
C GLU A 203 -19.80 17.72 4.61
N THR A 204 -20.08 18.91 5.16
CA THR A 204 -20.68 19.12 6.49
C THR A 204 -22.16 18.79 6.51
#